data_AF-A0A7K0PX51-F1
#
_entry.id   AF-A0A7K0PX51-F1
#
_cell.length_a   1.000
_cell.length_b   1.000
_cell.length_c   1.000
_cell.angle_alpha   90.00
_cell.angle_beta   90.00
_cell.angle_gamma   90.00
#
_symmetry.space_group_name_H-M   'P 1'
#
loop_
_entity.id
_entity.type
_entity.pdbx_description
1 polymer ?
#
loop_
_entity_poly.entity_id
_entity_poly.type
_entity_poly.pdbx_seq_one_letter_code
_entity_poly.pdbx_strand_id
1 'polypeptide(L)'
;DAPTAEETDWVQVVEWYDELLRLTARSPVVALNRAVAVGEADGPRAGLAALAAVPATVPRWTAVEAYLVEQDGDVPRATELYVQAAALAVDAAERDHLTRQAARLRAG
;
A
#
# COMPACT_ATOMS: atom_id res chain seq x y z
N ASP A 1 -3.52 -21.61 5.60
CA ASP A 1 -3.16 -20.46 6.46
C ASP A 1 -1.66 -20.24 6.41
N ALA A 2 -1.25 -19.04 6.01
CA ALA A 2 0.12 -18.54 6.04
C ALA A 2 0.25 -17.58 7.24
N PRO A 3 0.87 -17.98 8.36
CA PRO A 3 1.03 -17.15 9.56
C PRO A 3 1.89 -15.87 9.39
N THR A 4 2.58 -15.69 8.26
CA THR A 4 3.34 -14.46 7.96
C THR A 4 3.06 -13.96 6.54
N ALA A 5 3.30 -12.66 6.30
CA ALA A 5 3.23 -12.08 4.96
C ALA A 5 4.14 -12.84 3.98
N GLU A 6 5.33 -13.26 4.42
CA GLU A 6 6.32 -13.99 3.61
C GLU A 6 5.85 -15.39 3.16
N GLU A 7 4.93 -16.01 3.89
CA GLU A 7 4.35 -17.31 3.54
C GLU A 7 3.12 -17.20 2.64
N THR A 8 2.65 -15.99 2.36
CA THR A 8 1.57 -15.75 1.40
C THR A 8 2.09 -15.94 -0.01
N ASP A 9 1.37 -16.70 -0.84
CA ASP A 9 1.66 -16.78 -2.27
C ASP A 9 1.24 -15.48 -2.95
N TRP A 10 2.11 -14.47 -2.86
CA TRP A 10 1.84 -13.14 -3.40
C TRP A 10 1.70 -13.13 -4.91
N VAL A 11 2.38 -14.03 -5.61
CA VAL A 11 2.22 -14.19 -7.06
C VAL A 11 0.79 -14.61 -7.37
N GLN A 12 0.25 -15.60 -6.66
CA GLN A 12 -1.14 -16.00 -6.79
C GLN A 12 -2.12 -14.87 -6.41
N VAL A 13 -1.82 -14.08 -5.39
CA VAL A 13 -2.63 -12.90 -5.02
C VAL A 13 -2.65 -11.85 -6.13
N VAL A 14 -1.52 -11.59 -6.78
CA VAL A 14 -1.44 -10.68 -7.95
C VAL A 14 -2.33 -11.21 -9.08
N GLU A 15 -2.30 -12.51 -9.37
CA GLU A 15 -3.16 -13.12 -10.39
C GLU A 15 -4.65 -12.96 -10.08
N TRP A 16 -5.06 -13.11 -8.82
CA TRP A 16 -6.44 -12.85 -8.40
C TRP A 16 -6.83 -11.39 -8.58
N TYR A 17 -5.95 -10.45 -8.26
CA TYR A 17 -6.19 -9.03 -8.53
C TYR A 17 -6.23 -8.71 -10.03
N ASP A 18 -5.43 -9.39 -10.86
CA ASP A 18 -5.49 -9.27 -12.32
C ASP A 18 -6.83 -9.74 -12.89
N GLU A 19 -7.38 -10.83 -12.37
CA GLU A 19 -8.72 -11.27 -12.71
C GLU A 19 -9.78 -10.28 -12.23
N LEU A 20 -9.69 -9.82 -10.98
CA LEU A 20 -10.63 -8.86 -10.44
C LEU A 20 -10.61 -7.52 -11.20
N LEU A 21 -9.45 -7.06 -11.67
CA LEU A 21 -9.35 -5.88 -12.52
C LEU A 21 -10.09 -6.04 -13.84
N ARG A 22 -10.00 -7.22 -14.48
CA ARG A 22 -10.75 -7.53 -15.71
C ARG A 22 -12.25 -7.49 -15.46
N LEU A 23 -12.71 -8.09 -14.36
CA LEU A 23 -14.13 -8.18 -14.01
C LEU A 23 -14.75 -6.85 -13.58
N THR A 24 -13.95 -5.92 -13.04
CA THR A 24 -14.43 -4.64 -12.47
C THR A 24 -14.24 -3.44 -13.38
N ALA A 25 -14.03 -3.67 -14.68
CA ALA A 25 -13.73 -2.62 -15.66
C ALA A 25 -12.56 -1.71 -15.21
N ARG A 26 -11.51 -2.32 -14.63
CA ARG A 26 -10.31 -1.65 -14.12
C ARG A 26 -10.59 -0.65 -12.99
N SER A 27 -11.31 -1.09 -11.97
CA SER A 27 -11.59 -0.29 -10.77
C SER A 27 -10.28 0.27 -10.16
N PRO A 28 -10.19 1.60 -9.92
CA PRO A 28 -8.99 2.21 -9.33
C PRO A 28 -8.65 1.69 -7.92
N VAL A 29 -9.66 1.30 -7.14
CA VAL A 29 -9.46 0.70 -5.81
C VAL A 29 -8.84 -0.69 -5.92
N VAL A 30 -9.26 -1.48 -6.91
CA VAL A 30 -8.66 -2.79 -7.18
C VAL A 30 -7.22 -2.63 -7.66
N ALA A 31 -6.95 -1.64 -8.52
CA ALA A 31 -5.60 -1.34 -8.98
C ALA A 31 -4.68 -0.88 -7.83
N LEU A 32 -5.21 -0.10 -6.88
CA LEU A 32 -4.51 0.31 -5.67
C LEU A 32 -4.08 -0.91 -4.84
N ASN A 33 -5.02 -1.82 -4.55
CA ASN A 33 -4.73 -3.02 -3.77
C ASN A 33 -3.75 -3.96 -4.50
N ARG A 34 -3.85 -4.04 -5.82
CA ARG A 34 -2.90 -4.79 -6.65
C ARG A 34 -1.48 -4.22 -6.54
N ALA A 35 -1.32 -2.90 -6.47
CA ALA A 35 0.01 -2.29 -6.33
C ALA A 35 0.72 -2.74 -5.05
N VAL A 36 -0.02 -2.91 -3.94
CA VAL A 36 0.51 -3.52 -2.71
C VAL A 36 0.95 -4.95 -2.97
N ALA A 37 0.08 -5.79 -3.56
CA ALA A 37 0.42 -7.19 -3.85
C ALA A 37 1.64 -7.36 -4.77
N VAL A 38 1.81 -6.49 -5.76
CA VAL A 38 3.01 -6.44 -6.60
C VAL A 38 4.24 -6.05 -5.78
N GLY A 39 4.10 -5.10 -4.85
CA GLY A 39 5.16 -4.72 -3.91
C GLY A 39 5.65 -5.88 -3.06
N GLU A 40 4.74 -6.75 -2.62
CA GLU A 40 5.06 -7.96 -1.87
C GLU A 40 5.69 -9.05 -2.74
N ALA A 41 5.19 -9.25 -3.96
CA ALA A 41 5.66 -10.31 -4.86
C ALA A 41 7.02 -9.98 -5.51
N ASP A 42 7.13 -8.77 -6.06
CA ASP A 42 8.24 -8.35 -6.94
C ASP A 42 9.12 -7.27 -6.30
N GLY A 43 8.80 -6.88 -5.06
CA GLY A 43 9.52 -5.88 -4.29
C GLY A 43 8.92 -4.47 -4.36
N PRO A 44 9.25 -3.61 -3.39
CA PRO A 44 8.55 -2.34 -3.14
C PRO A 44 8.60 -1.37 -4.33
N ARG A 45 9.69 -1.36 -5.10
CA ARG A 45 9.81 -0.54 -6.31
C ARG A 45 8.85 -0.94 -7.42
N ALA A 46 8.58 -2.23 -7.57
CA ALA A 46 7.59 -2.72 -8.52
C ALA A 46 6.18 -2.29 -8.10
N GLY A 47 5.89 -2.35 -6.79
CA GLY A 47 4.66 -1.83 -6.22
C GLY A 47 4.49 -0.32 -6.46
N LEU A 48 5.54 0.48 -6.24
CA LEU A 48 5.52 1.92 -6.49
C LEU A 48 5.30 2.25 -7.97
N ALA A 49 5.93 1.50 -8.88
CA ALA A 49 5.70 1.65 -10.31
C ALA A 49 4.25 1.33 -10.70
N ALA A 50 3.65 0.29 -10.11
CA ALA A 50 2.23 -0.03 -10.30
C ALA A 50 1.31 1.05 -9.71
N LEU A 51 1.63 1.56 -8.52
CA LEU A 51 0.88 2.62 -7.84
C LEU A 51 0.84 3.92 -8.66
N ALA A 52 1.91 4.24 -9.37
CA ALA A 52 1.99 5.44 -10.22
C ALA A 52 0.94 5.47 -11.36
N ALA A 53 0.40 4.30 -11.75
CA ALA A 53 -0.69 4.22 -12.73
C ALA A 53 -2.09 4.42 -12.11
N VAL A 54 -2.20 4.47 -10.78
CA VAL A 54 -3.45 4.68 -10.04
C VAL A 54 -3.65 6.17 -9.78
N PRO A 55 -4.84 6.75 -10.04
CA PRO A 55 -5.09 8.16 -9.73
C PRO A 55 -4.87 8.46 -8.24
N ALA A 56 -4.08 9.49 -7.93
CA ALA A 56 -3.80 9.89 -6.55
C ALA A 56 -5.04 10.36 -5.76
N THR A 57 -6.17 10.61 -6.44
CA THR A 57 -7.46 10.93 -5.82
C THR A 57 -8.17 9.73 -5.22
N VAL A 58 -7.70 8.50 -5.49
CA VAL A 58 -8.27 7.28 -4.88
C VAL A 58 -8.00 7.31 -3.37
N PRO A 59 -9.00 7.04 -2.51
CA PRO A 59 -8.78 6.95 -1.08
C PRO A 59 -7.63 6.00 -0.75
N ARG A 60 -6.82 6.36 0.25
CA ARG A 60 -5.66 5.59 0.74
C ARG A 60 -4.45 5.51 -0.19
N TRP A 61 -4.44 6.23 -1.31
CA TRP A 61 -3.29 6.26 -2.21
C TRP A 61 -1.98 6.64 -1.48
N THR A 62 -2.00 7.72 -0.69
CA THR A 62 -0.84 8.15 0.11
C THR A 62 -0.44 7.14 1.19
N ALA A 63 -1.39 6.37 1.73
CA ALA A 63 -1.07 5.32 2.70
C ALA A 63 -0.34 4.15 2.06
N VAL A 64 -0.74 3.75 0.84
CA VAL A 64 -0.05 2.72 0.06
C VAL A 64 1.34 3.19 -0.39
N GLU A 65 1.48 4.46 -0.77
CA GLU A 65 2.80 5.05 -1.04
C GLU A 65 3.69 4.99 0.20
N ALA A 66 3.18 5.43 1.37
CA ALA A 66 3.91 5.38 2.63
C ALA A 66 4.41 3.96 2.95
N TYR A 67 3.53 2.97 2.78
CA TYR A 67 3.84 1.57 3.00
C TYR A 67 4.98 1.07 2.11
N LEU A 68 4.87 1.28 0.79
CA LEU A 68 5.87 0.77 -0.15
C LEU A 68 7.20 1.51 -0.04
N VAL A 69 7.18 2.81 0.27
CA VAL A 69 8.40 3.60 0.53
C VAL A 69 9.10 3.13 1.81
N GLU A 70 8.32 2.77 2.84
CA GLU A 70 8.88 2.14 4.05
C GLU A 70 9.59 0.83 3.71
N GLN A 71 8.94 -0.03 2.93
CA GLN A 71 9.52 -1.30 2.49
C GLN A 71 10.75 -1.11 1.58
N ASP A 72 10.85 -0.03 0.79
CA ASP A 72 12.07 0.30 0.01
C ASP A 72 13.20 0.87 0.89
N GLY A 73 12.93 1.12 2.18
CA GLY A 73 13.92 1.55 3.17
C GLY A 73 14.05 3.07 3.36
N ASP A 74 13.26 3.89 2.67
CA ASP A 74 13.25 5.35 2.86
C ASP A 74 12.33 5.74 4.03
N VAL A 75 12.80 5.44 5.25
CA VAL A 75 12.09 5.68 6.50
C VAL A 75 11.70 7.16 6.71
N PRO A 76 12.57 8.15 6.43
CA PRO A 76 12.19 9.56 6.54
C PRO A 76 10.99 9.91 5.65
N ARG A 77 11.03 9.51 4.37
CA ARG A 77 9.94 9.80 3.44
C ARG A 77 8.66 9.05 3.82
N ALA A 78 8.76 7.79 4.19
CA ALA A 78 7.61 6.99 4.65
C ALA A 78 6.92 7.64 5.86
N THR A 79 7.70 8.16 6.81
CA THR A 79 7.18 8.86 7.98
C THR A 79 6.34 10.09 7.61
N GLU A 80 6.84 10.92 6.69
CA GLU A 80 6.10 12.09 6.20
C GLU A 80 4.80 11.67 5.52
N LEU A 81 4.86 10.63 4.68
CA LEU A 81 3.71 10.11 3.95
C LEU A 81 2.66 9.52 4.90
N TYR A 82 3.03 8.78 5.95
CA TYR A 82 2.08 8.29 6.94
C TYR A 82 1.37 9.43 7.69
N VAL A 83 2.08 10.52 8.00
CA VAL A 83 1.46 11.72 8.61
C VAL A 83 0.45 12.36 7.65
N GLN A 84 0.82 12.50 6.37
CA GLN A 84 -0.08 13.03 5.35
C GLN A 84 -1.31 12.13 5.17
N ALA A 85 -1.11 10.81 5.10
CA ALA A 85 -2.19 9.83 5.00
C ALA A 85 -3.14 9.90 6.21
N ALA A 86 -2.60 10.05 7.43
CA ALA A 86 -3.42 10.21 8.64
C ALA A 86 -4.32 11.46 8.58
N ALA A 87 -3.80 12.57 8.02
CA ALA A 87 -4.58 13.79 7.82
C ALA A 87 -5.72 13.62 6.80
N LEU A 88 -5.56 12.71 5.83
CA LEU A 88 -6.54 12.40 4.79
C LEU A 88 -7.53 11.28 5.17
N ALA A 89 -7.28 10.58 6.28
CA ALA A 89 -8.07 9.43 6.70
C ALA A 89 -9.55 9.78 6.92
N VAL A 90 -10.43 8.92 6.40
CA VAL A 90 -11.89 9.13 6.39
C VAL A 90 -12.56 8.76 7.72
N ASP A 91 -11.88 7.97 8.55
CA ASP A 91 -12.35 7.57 9.86
C ASP A 91 -11.24 7.60 10.93
N ALA A 92 -11.65 7.52 12.19
CA ALA A 92 -10.74 7.64 13.32
C ALA A 92 -9.81 6.41 13.45
N ALA A 93 -10.30 5.22 13.14
CA ALA A 93 -9.51 3.99 13.29
C ALA A 93 -8.33 3.98 12.31
N GLU A 94 -8.58 4.37 11.06
CA GLU A 94 -7.55 4.55 10.04
C GLU A 94 -6.56 5.65 10.43
N ARG A 95 -7.05 6.82 10.87
CA ARG A 95 -6.18 7.92 11.33
C ARG A 95 -5.24 7.48 12.45
N ASP A 96 -5.79 6.79 13.44
CA ASP A 96 -5.03 6.31 14.60
C ASP A 96 -3.99 5.27 14.19
N HIS A 97 -4.35 4.35 13.28
CA HIS A 97 -3.41 3.39 12.73
C HIS A 97 -2.23 4.08 12.02
N LEU A 98 -2.50 4.99 11.09
CA LEU A 98 -1.47 5.69 10.31
C LEU A 98 -0.59 6.58 11.21
N THR A 99 -1.19 7.23 12.21
CA THR A 99 -0.45 8.01 13.22
C THR A 99 0.50 7.12 14.01
N ARG A 100 0.09 5.90 14.39
CA ARG A 100 0.97 4.93 15.06
C ARG A 100 2.09 4.46 14.16
N GLN A 101 1.87 4.27 12.85
CA GLN A 101 2.95 3.92 11.92
C GLN A 101 4.02 5.02 11.85
N ALA A 102 3.60 6.28 11.68
CA ALA A 102 4.53 7.42 11.70
C ALA A 102 5.31 7.52 13.02
N ALA A 103 4.65 7.29 14.16
CA ALA A 103 5.30 7.30 15.47
C ALA A 103 6.31 6.14 15.63
N ARG A 104 5.98 4.93 15.15
CA ARG A 104 6.88 3.77 15.14
C ARG A 104 8.16 4.07 14.37
N LEU A 105 8.05 4.64 13.17
CA LEU A 105 9.21 4.93 12.31
C LEU A 105 10.12 6.03 12.86
N ARG A 106 9.60 6.95 13.67
CA ARG A 106 10.41 7.98 14.34
C ARG A 106 11.17 7.46 15.56
N ALA A 107 10.73 6.33 16.12
CA ALA A 107 11.27 5.77 17.35
C ALA A 107 12.34 4.69 17.11
N GLY A 108 12.45 4.17 15.89
CA GLY A 108 13.52 3.26 15.45
C GLY A 108 14.71 4.04 14.90
#